data_AF-A0A699WB57-F1
#
_entry.id   AF-A0A699WB57-F1
#
_cell.length_a   1.000
_cell.length_b   1.000
_cell.length_c   1.000
_cell.angle_alpha   90.00
_cell.angle_beta   90.00
_cell.angle_gamma   90.00
#
_symmetry.space_group_name_H-M   'P 1'
#
loop_
_entity.id
_entity.type
_entity.pdbx_description
1 polymer ?
#
loop_
_entity_poly.entity_id
_entity_poly.type
_entity_poly.pdbx_seq_one_letter_code
_entity_poly.pdbx_strand_id
1 'polypeptide(L)' 'MDKCLALADLGASINLMPLSMWKGISLPELTLTCMTLELADHSVSKPIGIA' A
#
# COMPACT_ATOMS: atom_id res chain seq x y z
N MET A 1 1.12 3.06 -21.49
CA MET A 1 0.81 3.36 -20.08
C MET A 1 -0.26 2.37 -19.68
N ASP A 2 0.12 1.34 -18.94
CA ASP A 2 -0.83 0.30 -18.55
C ASP A 2 -1.89 0.89 -17.62
N LYS A 3 -3.14 0.47 -17.82
CA LYS A 3 -4.27 0.96 -17.05
C LYS A 3 -4.21 0.35 -15.66
N CYS A 4 -3.93 1.17 -14.64
CA CYS A 4 -4.06 0.75 -13.25
C CYS A 4 -5.53 0.81 -12.82
N LEU A 5 -6.04 -0.27 -12.21
CA LEU A 5 -7.34 -0.28 -11.53
C LEU A 5 -7.10 -0.08 -10.03
N ALA A 6 -7.91 0.76 -9.40
CA ALA A 6 -7.88 1.01 -7.97
C ALA A 6 -9.22 0.61 -7.35
N LEU A 7 -9.19 0.03 -6.15
CA LEU A 7 -10.37 -0.27 -5.35
C LEU A 7 -10.66 0.92 -4.43
N ALA A 8 -11.88 1.44 -4.48
CA ALA A 8 -12.34 2.46 -3.54
C ALA A 8 -13.07 1.76 -2.39
N ASP A 9 -12.38 1.61 -1.27
CA ASP A 9 -12.92 1.04 -0.04
C ASP A 9 -13.17 2.16 0.99
N LEU A 10 -14.44 2.42 1.31
CA LEU A 10 -14.83 3.43 2.29
C LEU A 10 -14.50 3.01 3.74
N GLY A 11 -14.33 1.71 3.99
CA GLY A 11 -13.90 1.18 5.28
C GLY A 11 -12.39 1.24 5.49
N ALA A 12 -11.61 1.43 4.42
CA ALA A 12 -10.16 1.54 4.51
C ALA A 12 -9.76 2.93 5.02
N SER A 13 -9.02 2.96 6.14
CA SER A 13 -8.46 4.20 6.69
C SER A 13 -7.17 4.66 5.99
N ILE A 14 -6.60 3.81 5.13
CA ILE A 14 -5.36 4.07 4.40
C ILE A 14 -5.45 3.60 2.94
N ASN A 15 -4.64 4.21 2.07
CA ASN A 15 -4.47 3.75 0.69
C ASN A 15 -3.30 2.76 0.62
N LEU A 16 -3.50 1.65 -0.09
CA LEU A 16 -2.45 0.67 -0.36
C LEU A 16 -2.13 0.62 -1.85
N MET A 17 -0.85 0.45 -2.15
CA MET A 17 -0.35 0.21 -3.50
C MET A 17 0.59 -1.00 -3.48
N PRO A 18 0.47 -1.94 -4.43
CA PRO A 18 1.46 -2.99 -4.62
C PRO A 18 2.86 -2.40 -4.82
N LEU A 19 3.85 -2.97 -4.15
CA LEU A 19 5.24 -2.54 -4.24
C LEU A 19 5.78 -2.59 -5.68
N SER A 20 5.31 -3.54 -6.49
CA SER A 20 5.66 -3.62 -7.91
C SER A 20 5.22 -2.38 -8.70
N MET A 21 4.04 -1.83 -8.40
CA MET A 21 3.56 -0.59 -9.02
C MET A 21 4.38 0.61 -8.55
N TRP A 22 4.69 0.70 -7.25
CA TRP A 22 5.56 1.76 -6.72
C TRP A 22 6.94 1.79 -7.38
N LYS A 23 7.56 0.63 -7.60
CA LYS A 23 8.85 0.51 -8.29
C LYS A 23 8.79 0.95 -9.76
N GLY A 24 7.62 0.87 -10.38
CA GLY A 24 7.39 1.28 -11.77
C GLY A 24 7.13 2.78 -11.95
N ILE A 25 6.99 3.53 -10.85
CA ILE A 25 6.72 4.97 -10.86
C ILE A 25 7.83 5.71 -10.14
N SER A 26 8.24 6.86 -10.65
CA SER A 26 9.38 7.65 -10.14
C SER A 26 9.00 8.42 -8.86
N LEU A 27 8.63 7.70 -7.81
CA LEU A 27 8.23 8.23 -6.52
C LEU A 27 9.37 8.14 -5.48
N PRO A 28 9.25 8.85 -4.33
CA PRO A 28 10.26 8.84 -3.28
C PRO A 28 10.56 7.45 -2.73
N GLU A 29 11.68 7.35 -2.01
CA GLU A 29 12.05 6.12 -1.31
C GLU A 29 11.05 5.82 -0.18
N LEU A 30 10.65 4.55 -0.07
CA LEU A 30 9.76 4.08 0.99
C LEU A 30 10.57 3.81 2.25
N THR A 31 9.99 4.13 3.40
CA THR A 31 10.59 3.81 4.71
C THR A 31 9.73 2.81 5.46
N LEU A 32 10.35 2.04 6.35
CA LEU A 32 9.59 1.17 7.25
C LEU A 32 8.73 2.05 8.15
N THR A 33 7.45 1.71 8.25
CA THR A 33 6.53 2.39 9.15
C THR A 33 6.40 1.59 10.45
N CYS A 34 6.13 2.27 11.56
CA CYS A 34 5.77 1.61 12.83
C CYS A 34 4.31 1.10 12.84
N MET A 35 3.66 1.02 11.68
CA MET A 35 2.28 0.56 11.52
C MET A 35 2.22 -0.95 11.31
N THR A 36 1.09 -1.54 11.65
CA THR A 36 0.76 -2.94 11.35
C THR A 36 -0.68 -2.99 10.84
N LEU A 37 -0.94 -3.82 9.83
CA LEU A 37 -2.24 -4.01 9.21
C LEU A 37 -2.73 -5.42 9.47
N GLU A 38 -3.96 -5.52 9.97
CA GLU A 38 -4.71 -6.77 10.01
C GLU A 38 -5.60 -6.82 8.77
N LEU A 39 -5.44 -7.87 7.97
CA LEU A 39 -6.19 -8.08 6.74
C LEU A 39 -7.42 -8.97 7.00
N ALA A 40 -8.36 -8.99 6.06
CA ALA A 40 -9.60 -9.77 6.18
C ALA A 40 -9.36 -11.29 6.28
N ASP A 41 -8.18 -11.78 5.88
CA ASP A 41 -7.74 -13.16 6.06
C ASP A 41 -7.09 -13.41 7.44
N HIS A 42 -7.18 -12.45 8.35
CA HIS A 42 -6.54 -12.43 9.67
C HIS A 42 -5.01 -12.45 9.63
N SER A 43 -4.40 -12.25 8.45
CA SER A 43 -2.96 -12.07 8.36
C SER A 43 -2.57 -10.68 8.85
N VAL A 44 -1.37 -10.62 9.43
CA VAL A 44 -0.79 -9.39 9.96
C VAL A 44 0.41 -9.00 9.11
N SER A 45 0.40 -7.79 8.57
CA SER A 45 1.46 -7.28 7.69
C SER A 45 2.00 -5.94 8.16
N LYS A 46 3.29 -5.68 7.92
CA LYS A 46 3.92 -4.38 8.18
C LYS A 46 4.16 -3.66 6.86
N PRO A 47 3.44 -2.56 6.57
CA PRO A 47 3.64 -1.82 5.33
C PRO A 47 4.95 -1.02 5.37
N ILE A 48 5.61 -0.96 4.23
CA ILE A 48 6.56 0.11 3.91
C ILE A 48 5.79 1.24 3.27
N GLY A 49 6.09 2.45 3.70
CA GLY A 49 5.26 3.59 3.35
C GLY A 49 6.02 4.89 3.48
N ILE A 50 5.27 5.95 3.21
CA ILE A 50 5.63 7.31 3.49
C ILE A 50 4.49 7.89 4.34
N ALA A 51 4.84 8.74 5.30
CA ALA A 51 3.86 9.48 6.10
C ALA A 51 3.40 10.74 5.37
#